data_AF-A0A6J1X2A3-F1
#
_entry.id   AF-A0A6J1X2A3-F1
#
_cell.length_a   1.000
_cell.length_b   1.000
_cell.length_c   1.000
_cell.angle_alpha   90.00
_cell.angle_beta   90.00
_cell.angle_gamma   90.00
#
_symmetry.space_group_name_H-M   'P 1'
#
loop_
_entity.id
_entity.type
_entity.pdbx_description
1 polymer ?
#
loop_
_entity_poly.entity_id
_entity_poly.type
_entity_poly.pdbx_seq_one_letter_code
_entity_poly.pdbx_strand_id
1 'polypeptide(L)'
;MQILSRKSFLTIYLTVIRPYFVAAQANMSSGTIDADKYSVAYVTVPSLEVGKTIGHGLVKNKLAACVNIIPQVTSIYEWKDEINEDNELLLMIKTRTSQVDKLSEFVRSNHPYEVCEVISLPIKNGNPPYLKWIGETVPEK
;
A
#
# COMPACT_ATOMS: atom_id res chain seq x y z
N MET A 1 -42.77 -52.12 36.22
CA MET A 1 -43.65 -51.50 35.21
C MET A 1 -43.38 -49.99 35.24
N GLN A 2 -42.78 -49.50 34.15
CA GLN A 2 -42.73 -48.13 33.58
C GLN A 2 -43.17 -46.91 34.44
N ILE A 3 -42.58 -45.69 34.45
CA ILE A 3 -41.47 -44.99 33.77
C ILE A 3 -41.55 -43.49 34.21
N LEU A 4 -40.42 -42.76 34.17
CA LEU A 4 -40.21 -41.29 34.00
C LEU A 4 -40.50 -40.24 35.12
N SER A 5 -39.43 -39.94 35.86
CA SER A 5 -38.71 -38.64 35.94
C SER A 5 -39.40 -37.35 35.45
N ARG A 6 -39.70 -36.45 36.40
CA ARG A 6 -39.90 -35.01 36.16
C ARG A 6 -38.60 -34.24 36.40
N LYS A 7 -37.72 -34.20 35.40
CA LYS A 7 -36.68 -33.17 35.28
C LYS A 7 -36.58 -32.76 33.82
N SER A 8 -37.38 -31.80 33.42
CA SER A 8 -37.19 -31.12 32.14
C SER A 8 -37.96 -29.82 32.23
N PHE A 9 -37.26 -28.69 32.18
CA PHE A 9 -37.75 -27.39 31.68
C PHE A 9 -36.71 -26.26 31.83
N LEU A 10 -35.56 -26.50 32.48
CA LEU A 10 -34.50 -25.49 32.63
C LEU A 10 -33.20 -25.82 31.87
N THR A 11 -33.29 -26.30 30.62
CA THR A 11 -32.10 -26.60 29.79
C THR A 11 -32.22 -26.14 28.33
N ILE A 12 -33.35 -25.55 27.91
CA ILE A 12 -33.59 -25.26 26.49
C ILE A 12 -33.12 -23.85 26.06
N TYR A 13 -32.64 -23.00 26.98
CA TYR A 13 -32.26 -21.63 26.64
C TYR A 13 -30.76 -21.35 26.39
N LEU A 14 -29.88 -22.36 26.50
CA LEU A 14 -28.42 -22.12 26.40
C LEU A 14 -27.70 -22.80 25.21
N THR A 15 -28.41 -23.51 24.33
CA THR A 15 -27.74 -24.33 23.30
C THR A 15 -27.79 -23.76 21.88
N VAL A 16 -28.58 -22.71 21.62
CA VAL A 16 -28.79 -22.23 20.23
C VAL A 16 -28.11 -20.88 19.93
N ILE A 17 -27.61 -20.16 20.93
CA ILE A 17 -26.92 -18.86 20.72
C ILE A 17 -25.39 -19.03 20.62
N ARG A 18 -24.86 -20.22 20.91
CA ARG A 18 -23.42 -20.48 20.92
C ARG A 18 -22.73 -20.72 19.56
N PRO A 19 -23.39 -21.08 18.43
CA PRO A 19 -22.65 -21.31 17.19
C PRO A 19 -22.37 -20.00 16.41
N TYR A 20 -23.15 -18.93 16.63
CA TYR A 20 -22.96 -17.67 15.91
C TYR A 20 -21.77 -16.85 16.42
N PHE A 21 -21.48 -16.88 17.73
CA PHE A 21 -20.36 -16.13 18.29
C PHE A 21 -18.99 -16.75 17.96
N VAL A 22 -18.90 -18.07 17.82
CA VAL A 22 -17.63 -18.75 17.48
C VAL A 22 -17.28 -18.59 15.98
N ALA A 23 -18.28 -18.57 15.10
CA ALA A 23 -18.04 -18.39 13.66
C ALA A 23 -17.55 -16.97 13.30
N ALA A 24 -17.96 -15.94 14.04
CA ALA A 24 -17.51 -14.57 13.80
C ALA A 24 -16.05 -14.31 14.22
N GLN A 25 -15.49 -15.11 15.12
CA GLN A 25 -14.12 -14.95 15.62
C GLN A 25 -13.07 -15.72 14.81
N ALA A 26 -13.47 -16.64 13.93
CA ALA A 26 -12.54 -17.49 13.18
C ALA A 26 -12.01 -16.87 11.87
N ASN A 27 -12.55 -15.73 11.39
CA ASN A 27 -12.15 -15.11 10.13
C ASN A 27 -11.38 -13.79 10.26
N MET A 28 -10.97 -13.41 11.47
CA MET A 28 -9.95 -12.37 11.65
C MET A 28 -8.60 -13.04 11.87
N SER A 29 -8.08 -13.72 10.84
CA SER A 29 -6.63 -13.78 10.73
C SER A 29 -6.21 -12.34 10.48
N SER A 30 -5.84 -11.63 11.55
CA SER A 30 -4.97 -10.48 11.44
C SER A 30 -3.68 -11.01 10.82
N GLY A 31 -3.66 -11.09 9.49
CA GLY A 31 -2.45 -11.33 8.74
C GLY A 31 -1.52 -10.24 9.18
N THR A 32 -0.54 -10.60 10.00
CA THR A 32 0.51 -9.70 10.43
C THR A 32 1.12 -9.16 9.15
N ILE A 33 0.80 -7.91 8.86
CA ILE A 33 1.39 -7.21 7.73
C ILE A 33 2.85 -7.08 8.12
N ASP A 34 3.74 -7.77 7.42
CA ASP A 34 5.17 -7.54 7.58
C ASP A 34 5.40 -6.06 7.34
N ALA A 35 5.75 -5.34 8.41
CA ALA A 35 5.67 -3.88 8.50
C ALA A 35 6.59 -3.14 7.50
N ASP A 36 7.40 -3.89 6.75
CA ASP A 36 8.39 -3.39 5.79
C ASP A 36 8.29 -4.11 4.43
N LYS A 37 7.16 -4.76 4.12
CA LYS A 37 6.96 -5.47 2.84
C LYS A 37 6.62 -4.53 1.68
N TYR A 38 5.94 -3.43 1.98
CA TYR A 38 5.47 -2.45 1.00
C TYR A 38 5.96 -1.05 1.37
N SER A 39 6.18 -0.23 0.35
CA SER A 39 6.62 1.15 0.51
C SER A 39 5.74 2.11 -0.29
N VAL A 40 5.66 3.34 0.21
CA VAL A 40 5.29 4.50 -0.60
C VAL A 40 6.57 5.20 -1.01
N ALA A 41 6.81 5.34 -2.31
CA ALA A 41 7.89 6.16 -2.85
C ALA A 41 7.37 7.53 -3.30
N TYR A 42 8.17 8.56 -3.05
CA TYR A 42 7.97 9.92 -3.52
C TYR A 42 8.99 10.27 -4.59
N VAL A 43 8.52 10.88 -5.66
CA VAL A 43 9.32 11.38 -6.78
C VAL A 43 8.73 12.70 -7.24
N THR A 44 9.51 13.76 -7.28
CA THR A 44 9.10 15.01 -7.93
C THR A 44 9.37 14.96 -9.43
N VAL A 45 8.53 15.61 -10.22
CA VAL A 45 8.66 15.71 -11.67
C VAL A 45 8.32 17.12 -12.16
N PRO A 46 8.98 17.62 -13.23
CA PRO A 46 8.80 19.00 -13.69
C PRO A 46 7.50 19.24 -14.47
N SER A 47 6.81 18.18 -14.92
CA SER A 47 5.61 18.33 -15.74
C SER A 47 4.67 17.14 -15.62
N LEU A 48 3.39 17.37 -15.97
CA LEU A 48 2.38 16.32 -15.98
C LEU A 48 2.67 15.24 -17.02
N GLU A 49 3.24 15.61 -18.16
CA GLU A 49 3.65 14.70 -19.23
C GLU A 49 4.75 13.74 -18.73
N VAL A 50 5.77 14.26 -18.06
CA VAL A 50 6.83 13.45 -17.43
C VAL A 50 6.22 12.55 -16.36
N GLY A 51 5.39 13.10 -15.47
CA GLY A 51 4.72 12.34 -14.41
C GLY A 51 3.84 11.20 -14.94
N LYS A 52 3.08 11.44 -16.01
CA LYS A 52 2.28 10.39 -16.68
C LYS A 52 3.16 9.34 -17.34
N THR A 53 4.23 9.76 -18.02
CA THR A 53 5.16 8.84 -18.70
C THR A 53 5.79 7.88 -17.69
N ILE A 54 6.34 8.41 -16.60
CA ILE A 54 6.94 7.63 -15.52
C ILE A 54 5.88 6.76 -14.84
N GLY A 55 4.73 7.35 -14.47
CA GLY A 55 3.65 6.63 -13.80
C GLY A 55 3.12 5.44 -14.61
N HIS A 56 2.87 5.63 -15.90
CA HIS A 56 2.46 4.55 -16.81
C HIS A 56 3.56 3.50 -16.96
N GLY A 57 4.82 3.92 -17.10
CA GLY A 57 5.97 3.04 -17.21
C GLY A 57 6.13 2.13 -16.00
N LEU A 58 6.07 2.69 -14.79
CA LEU A 58 6.20 1.93 -13.53
C LEU A 58 5.11 0.87 -13.39
N VAL A 59 3.86 1.22 -13.68
CA VAL A 59 2.74 0.26 -13.59
C VAL A 59 2.82 -0.80 -14.69
N LYS A 60 3.14 -0.41 -15.92
CA LYS A 60 3.27 -1.34 -17.07
C LYS A 60 4.36 -2.38 -16.83
N ASN A 61 5.50 -1.96 -16.28
CA ASN A 61 6.63 -2.83 -15.97
C ASN A 61 6.50 -3.56 -14.62
N LYS A 62 5.35 -3.47 -13.95
CA LYS A 62 5.10 -4.09 -12.64
C LYS A 62 6.12 -3.68 -11.57
N LEU A 63 6.66 -2.46 -11.66
CA LEU A 63 7.53 -1.86 -10.65
C LEU A 63 6.74 -1.10 -9.58
N ALA A 64 5.48 -0.81 -9.85
CA ALA A 64 4.53 -0.24 -8.90
C ALA A 64 3.13 -0.80 -9.14
N ALA A 65 2.33 -0.89 -8.08
CA ALA A 65 0.93 -1.26 -8.19
C ALA A 65 0.06 -0.06 -8.58
N CYS A 66 0.40 1.13 -8.05
CA CYS A 66 -0.36 2.35 -8.23
C CYS A 66 0.56 3.57 -8.14
N VAL A 67 0.24 4.63 -8.89
CA VAL A 67 0.87 5.95 -8.80
C VAL A 67 -0.23 7.01 -8.72
N ASN A 68 -0.17 7.87 -7.71
CA ASN A 68 -0.96 9.10 -7.68
C ASN A 68 -0.07 10.25 -8.15
N ILE A 69 -0.64 11.17 -8.94
CA ILE A 69 0.04 12.40 -9.35
C ILE A 69 -0.64 13.55 -8.60
N ILE A 70 0.11 14.25 -7.75
CA ILE A 70 -0.35 15.41 -6.99
C ILE A 70 0.15 16.65 -7.73
N PRO A 71 -0.74 17.44 -8.34
CA PRO A 71 -0.35 18.61 -9.12
C PRO A 71 -0.02 19.80 -8.21
N GLN A 72 0.63 20.82 -8.79
CA GLN A 72 0.84 22.15 -8.18
C GLN A 72 1.62 22.09 -6.86
N VAL A 73 2.76 21.40 -6.88
CA VAL A 73 3.73 21.43 -5.78
C VAL A 73 4.74 22.53 -6.06
N THR A 74 5.08 23.32 -5.05
CA THR A 74 6.20 24.26 -5.10
C THR A 74 7.37 23.65 -4.36
N SER A 75 8.44 23.36 -5.09
CA SER A 75 9.69 22.85 -4.53
C SER A 75 10.61 24.02 -4.23
N ILE A 76 11.05 24.12 -2.97
CA ILE A 76 11.94 25.18 -2.50
C ILE A 76 13.24 24.53 -2.04
N TYR A 77 14.37 24.93 -2.63
CA TYR A 77 15.67 24.32 -2.36
C TYR A 77 16.80 25.34 -2.52
N GLU A 78 17.97 25.01 -1.96
CA GLU A 78 19.17 25.81 -2.14
C GLU A 78 20.06 25.22 -3.24
N TRP A 79 20.48 26.06 -4.18
CA TRP A 79 21.43 25.70 -5.22
C TRP A 79 22.35 26.86 -5.52
N LYS A 80 23.67 26.62 -5.47
CA LYS A 80 24.71 27.65 -5.66
C LYS A 80 24.50 28.89 -4.77
N ASP A 81 24.24 28.66 -3.49
CA ASP A 81 24.02 29.68 -2.46
C ASP A 81 22.78 30.56 -2.70
N GLU A 82 21.88 30.16 -3.60
CA GLU A 82 20.62 30.84 -3.89
C GLU A 82 19.43 29.94 -3.54
N ILE A 83 18.39 30.53 -2.95
CA ILE A 83 17.11 29.85 -2.77
C ILE A 83 16.35 29.89 -4.08
N ASN A 84 16.02 28.70 -4.59
CA ASN A 84 15.30 28.49 -5.83
C ASN A 84 13.90 27.96 -5.52
N GLU A 85 12.95 28.28 -6.40
CA GLU A 85 11.59 27.77 -6.35
C GLU A 85 11.19 27.24 -7.73
N ASP A 86 10.72 26.00 -7.79
CA ASP A 86 10.23 25.38 -9.02
C ASP A 86 8.80 24.87 -8.83
N ASN A 87 8.00 24.95 -9.91
CA ASN A 87 6.68 24.33 -9.95
C ASN A 87 6.82 22.88 -10.43
N GLU A 88 6.41 21.95 -9.59
CA GLU A 88 6.55 20.52 -9.82
C GLU A 88 5.23 19.78 -9.57
N LEU A 89 5.27 18.47 -9.81
CA LEU A 89 4.25 17.54 -9.37
C LEU A 89 4.91 16.46 -8.51
N LEU A 90 4.18 15.98 -7.51
CA LEU A 90 4.64 14.88 -6.67
C LEU A 90 3.97 13.57 -7.08
N LEU A 91 4.78 12.58 -7.43
CA LEU A 91 4.33 11.21 -7.62
C LEU A 91 4.36 10.48 -6.28
N MET A 92 3.21 9.90 -5.89
CA MET A 92 3.08 9.04 -4.71
C MET A 92 2.82 7.60 -5.14
N ILE A 93 3.87 6.79 -5.13
CA ILE A 93 3.95 5.48 -5.77
C ILE A 93 3.86 4.37 -4.72
N LYS A 94 2.96 3.40 -4.90
CA LYS A 94 2.79 2.26 -3.96
C LYS A 94 3.37 1.02 -4.60
N THR A 95 4.32 0.40 -3.92
CA THR A 95 5.04 -0.76 -4.44
C THR A 95 5.50 -1.71 -3.33
N ARG A 96 6.13 -2.82 -3.71
CA ARG A 96 6.92 -3.65 -2.80
C ARG A 96 8.22 -2.94 -2.44
N THR A 97 8.61 -3.02 -1.18
CA THR A 97 9.88 -2.46 -0.70
C THR A 97 11.07 -3.04 -1.47
N SER A 98 11.02 -4.33 -1.83
CA SER A 98 12.06 -5.00 -2.63
C SER A 98 12.21 -4.47 -4.05
N GLN A 99 11.26 -3.68 -4.56
CA GLN A 99 11.27 -3.15 -5.92
C GLN A 99 11.68 -1.67 -5.98
N VAL A 100 11.96 -1.03 -4.83
CA VAL A 100 12.32 0.40 -4.77
C VAL A 100 13.59 0.70 -5.57
N ASP A 101 14.59 -0.17 -5.55
CA ASP A 101 15.83 0.05 -6.32
C ASP A 101 15.58 0.04 -7.84
N LYS A 102 14.85 -0.96 -8.33
CA LYS A 102 14.46 -1.06 -9.75
C LYS A 102 13.54 0.08 -10.17
N LEU A 103 12.62 0.49 -9.30
CA LEU A 103 11.78 1.66 -9.49
C LEU A 103 12.64 2.92 -9.63
N SER A 104 13.62 3.11 -8.74
CA SER A 104 14.52 4.26 -8.74
C SER A 104 15.37 4.30 -10.01
N GLU A 105 15.88 3.16 -10.45
CA GLU A 105 16.61 3.04 -11.72
C GLU A 105 15.73 3.38 -12.93
N PHE A 106 14.48 2.89 -12.94
CA PHE A 106 13.53 3.22 -13.98
C PHE A 106 13.23 4.72 -14.00
N VAL A 107 12.98 5.34 -12.85
CA VAL A 107 12.73 6.78 -12.73
C VAL A 107 13.93 7.54 -13.29
N ARG A 108 15.15 7.27 -12.80
CA ARG A 108 16.38 7.93 -13.26
C ARG A 108 16.59 7.85 -14.78
N SER A 109 16.24 6.71 -15.38
CA SER A 109 16.39 6.50 -16.83
C SER A 109 15.35 7.24 -17.67
N ASN A 110 14.28 7.72 -17.07
CA ASN A 110 13.15 8.37 -17.74
C ASN A 110 12.87 9.79 -17.20
N HIS A 111 13.72 10.30 -16.31
CA HIS A 111 13.59 11.61 -15.69
C HIS A 111 14.50 12.62 -16.40
N PRO A 112 14.06 13.87 -16.66
CA PRO A 112 14.89 14.88 -17.32
C PRO A 112 16.00 15.44 -16.44
N TYR A 113 15.86 15.37 -15.11
CA TYR A 113 16.90 15.81 -14.18
C TYR A 113 18.02 14.78 -14.06
N GLU A 114 19.26 15.26 -13.98
CA GLU A 114 20.45 14.42 -13.75
C GLU A 114 20.39 13.71 -12.39
N VAL A 115 19.95 14.42 -11.35
CA VAL A 115 19.72 13.90 -10.01
C VAL A 115 18.24 14.10 -9.68
N CYS A 116 17.42 13.09 -9.91
CA CYS A 116 16.00 13.11 -9.57
C CYS A 116 15.77 12.71 -8.11
N GLU A 117 14.82 13.36 -7.44
CA GLU A 117 14.37 12.94 -6.12
C GLU A 117 13.66 11.57 -6.21
N VAL A 118 14.15 10.58 -5.48
CA VAL A 118 13.43 9.33 -5.20
C VAL A 118 13.69 8.94 -3.74
N ILE A 119 12.66 9.02 -2.91
CA ILE A 119 12.72 8.57 -1.51
C ILE A 119 11.57 7.62 -1.23
N SER A 120 11.68 6.80 -0.18
CA SER A 120 10.61 5.86 0.18
C SER A 120 10.38 5.76 1.68
N LEU A 121 9.13 5.48 2.04
CA LEU A 121 8.65 5.32 3.41
C LEU A 121 7.98 3.94 3.54
N PRO A 122 8.23 3.19 4.63
CA PRO A 122 7.61 1.88 4.84
C PRO A 122 6.11 2.01 5.15
N ILE A 123 5.31 1.10 4.60
CA ILE A 123 3.88 0.98 4.93
C ILE A 123 3.73 -0.01 6.09
N LYS A 124 3.60 0.53 7.31
CA LYS A 124 3.48 -0.28 8.53
C LYS A 124 2.09 -0.88 8.77
N ASN A 125 1.05 -0.28 8.20
CA ASN A 125 -0.34 -0.75 8.33
C ASN A 125 -1.19 -0.28 7.15
N GLY A 126 -2.35 -0.91 6.94
CA GLY A 126 -3.32 -0.51 5.93
C GLY A 126 -4.42 -1.56 5.76
N ASN A 127 -5.28 -1.35 4.77
CA ASN A 127 -6.36 -2.27 4.45
C ASN A 127 -5.80 -3.61 3.91
N PRO A 128 -5.98 -4.77 4.58
CA PRO A 128 -5.31 -6.02 4.18
C PRO A 128 -5.58 -6.47 2.72
N PRO A 129 -6.82 -6.40 2.19
CA PRO A 129 -7.07 -6.68 0.77
C PRO A 129 -6.29 -5.77 -0.19
N TYR A 130 -6.10 -4.50 0.14
CA TYR A 130 -5.34 -3.56 -0.68
C TYR A 130 -3.85 -3.89 -0.67
N LEU A 131 -3.30 -4.21 0.49
CA LEU A 131 -1.89 -4.59 0.62
C LEU A 131 -1.62 -5.93 -0.05
N LYS A 132 -2.56 -6.88 0.02
CA LYS A 132 -2.51 -8.12 -0.77
C LYS A 132 -2.48 -7.84 -2.27
N TRP A 133 -3.35 -6.94 -2.75
CA TRP A 133 -3.39 -6.56 -4.16
C TRP A 133 -2.07 -5.92 -4.65
N ILE A 134 -1.40 -5.11 -3.83
CA ILE A 134 -0.06 -4.61 -4.17
C ILE A 134 0.90 -5.78 -4.40
N GLY A 135 0.91 -6.74 -3.48
CA GLY A 135 1.76 -7.92 -3.56
C GLY A 135 1.45 -8.86 -4.74
N GLU A 136 0.19 -8.97 -5.15
CA GLU A 136 -0.21 -9.76 -6.33
C GLU A 136 0.09 -9.03 -7.64
N THR A 137 0.06 -7.69 -7.64
CA THR A 137 0.31 -6.87 -8.83
C THR A 137 1.80 -6.70 -9.12
N VAL A 138 2.62 -6.57 -8.08
CA VAL A 138 4.07 -6.33 -8.18
C VAL A 138 4.81 -7.60 -7.73
N PRO A 139 5.59 -8.27 -8.59
CA PRO A 139 6.35 -9.46 -8.22
C PRO A 139 7.52 -9.12 -7.28
N GLU A 140 8.02 -10.12 -6.55
CA GLU A 140 9.20 -9.95 -5.67
C GLU A 140 10.52 -9.86 -6.45
N LYS A 141 10.54 -10.35 -7.69
CA LYS A 141 11.71 -10.34 -8.60
C LYS A 141 11.29 -10.02 -10.02
#